data_AF-A0AAW0ET07-F1
#
_entry.id   AF-A0AAW0ET07-F1
#
_cell.length_a   1.000
_cell.length_b   1.000
_cell.length_c   1.000
_cell.angle_alpha   90.00
_cell.angle_beta   90.00
_cell.angle_gamma   90.00
#
_symmetry.space_group_name_H-M   'P 1'
#
loop_
_entity.id
_entity.type
_entity.pdbx_description
1 polymer ?
#
loop_
_entity_poly.entity_id
_entity_poly.type
_entity_poly.pdbx_seq_one_letter_code
_entity_poly.pdbx_strand_id
1 'polypeptide(L)'
;MKVFASFNAPGTRAAAAPSHATTAAVSPDAAVKACRTAVKQHKKALKELCACMENFTHALAAVATSLHQLAANTRAPVTIQCSGALVRGVEEVRDGVVLQDLMEELEYALSTRFEKLAEEQRDLDERRKRRCKAERTLTALQTQCARLRHAKDGDAKAQALHRAETQRCEEQHLECVRLRSEFDDAFHDFTSHLGQLVYEDMKGLTEELHKVLSALAYQHRKCEEALVVHHPTTLRPIAVVA
;
A
#
# COMPACT_ATOMS: atom_id res chain seq x y z
N MET A 1 -31.03 5.08 32.32
CA MET A 1 -29.77 4.91 31.54
C MET A 1 -30.05 3.81 30.51
N LYS A 2 -30.36 4.02 29.21
CA LYS A 2 -29.59 4.68 28.12
C LYS A 2 -28.11 4.34 28.30
N VAL A 3 -27.43 3.50 27.51
CA VAL A 3 -27.44 3.31 26.05
C VAL A 3 -26.90 1.90 25.72
N PHE A 4 -27.67 1.05 25.04
CA PHE A 4 -27.14 -0.12 24.29
C PHE A 4 -28.02 -0.31 23.05
N ALA A 5 -27.75 0.48 22.02
CA ALA A 5 -28.25 0.28 20.67
C ALA A 5 -27.35 1.09 19.71
N SER A 6 -26.30 0.46 19.20
CA SER A 6 -25.59 0.88 17.98
C SER A 6 -24.54 -0.16 17.57
N PHE A 7 -24.99 -1.34 17.18
CA PHE A 7 -24.19 -2.30 16.40
C PHE A 7 -24.93 -2.77 15.14
N ASN A 8 -25.77 -1.91 14.57
CA ASN A 8 -26.39 -2.14 13.26
C ASN A 8 -26.14 -0.94 12.35
N ALA A 9 -25.00 -0.99 11.67
CA ALA A 9 -24.86 -0.53 10.30
C ALA A 9 -23.58 -1.17 9.73
N PRO A 10 -23.67 -2.15 8.83
CA PRO A 10 -22.54 -2.43 7.95
C PRO A 10 -22.42 -1.20 7.06
N GLY A 11 -21.57 -0.26 7.48
CA GLY A 11 -21.12 0.81 6.63
C GLY A 11 -20.35 0.16 5.49
N THR A 12 -21.04 -0.17 4.41
CA THR A 12 -20.47 -0.25 3.08
C THR A 12 -19.76 1.09 2.84
N ARG A 13 -18.49 1.17 3.25
CA ARG A 13 -17.53 1.98 2.51
C ARG A 13 -17.57 1.37 1.13
N ALA A 14 -18.36 1.99 0.26
CA ALA A 14 -18.25 1.78 -1.17
C ALA A 14 -16.77 2.00 -1.50
N ALA A 15 -16.03 0.91 -1.64
CA ALA A 15 -14.84 0.91 -2.45
C ALA A 15 -15.34 1.42 -3.80
N ALA A 16 -15.04 2.68 -4.10
CA ALA A 16 -15.33 3.23 -5.41
C ALA A 16 -14.71 2.25 -6.41
N ALA A 17 -15.56 1.56 -7.16
CA ALA A 17 -15.10 0.74 -8.27
C ALA A 17 -14.15 1.62 -9.11
N PRO A 18 -13.02 1.09 -9.59
CA PRO A 18 -12.13 1.84 -10.45
C PRO A 18 -12.96 2.29 -11.65
N SER A 19 -13.30 3.57 -11.68
CA SER A 19 -13.96 4.21 -12.79
C SER A 19 -13.08 3.97 -14.01
N HIS A 20 -13.61 3.31 -15.04
CA HIS A 20 -13.04 3.29 -16.38
C HIS A 20 -13.12 4.72 -16.94
N ALA A 21 -12.32 5.62 -16.36
CA ALA A 21 -12.09 6.94 -16.88
C ALA A 21 -11.16 6.76 -18.09
N THR A 22 -11.74 6.96 -19.27
CA THR A 22 -11.05 7.22 -20.52
C THR A 22 -9.82 8.07 -20.23
N THR A 23 -8.64 7.51 -20.43
CA THR A 23 -7.35 8.15 -20.17
C THR A 23 -7.17 9.33 -21.11
N ALA A 24 -7.76 10.47 -20.75
CA ALA A 24 -7.22 11.76 -21.14
C ALA A 24 -5.76 11.75 -20.69
N ALA A 25 -4.83 12.09 -21.59
CA ALA A 25 -3.41 12.11 -21.30
C ALA A 25 -3.15 13.01 -20.08
N VAL A 26 -3.10 12.39 -18.90
CA VAL A 26 -2.80 13.06 -17.65
C VAL A 26 -1.37 13.56 -17.83
N SER A 27 -1.16 14.87 -17.68
CA SER A 27 0.19 15.42 -17.83
C SER A 27 1.14 14.67 -16.88
N PRO A 28 2.40 14.41 -17.28
CA PRO A 28 3.35 13.68 -16.43
C PRO A 28 3.42 14.27 -15.02
N ASP A 29 3.34 15.59 -14.91
CA ASP A 29 3.28 16.33 -13.64
C ASP A 29 2.05 16.00 -12.76
N ALA A 30 0.87 15.82 -13.36
CA ALA A 30 -0.32 15.40 -12.64
C ALA A 30 -0.21 13.93 -12.23
N ALA A 31 0.39 13.09 -13.07
CA ALA A 31 0.63 11.69 -12.77
C ALA A 31 1.65 11.49 -11.63
N VAL A 32 2.71 12.30 -11.55
CA VAL A 32 3.65 12.30 -10.41
C VAL A 32 2.93 12.63 -9.10
N LYS A 33 2.07 13.65 -9.09
CA LYS A 33 1.29 14.03 -7.90
C LYS A 33 0.32 12.92 -7.48
N ALA A 34 -0.35 12.29 -8.44
CA ALA A 34 -1.24 11.16 -8.19
C ALA A 34 -0.46 9.97 -7.60
N CYS A 35 0.68 9.60 -8.20
CA CYS A 35 1.55 8.54 -7.69
C CYS A 35 2.00 8.82 -6.26
N ARG A 36 2.45 10.05 -5.96
CA ARG A 36 2.82 10.43 -4.58
C ARG A 36 1.69 10.24 -3.58
N THR A 37 0.46 10.51 -4.00
CA THR A 37 -0.71 10.34 -3.15
C THR A 37 -1.02 8.86 -2.96
N ALA A 38 -0.99 8.06 -4.02
CA ALA A 38 -1.18 6.62 -3.98
C ALA A 38 -0.15 5.93 -3.08
N VAL A 39 1.14 6.28 -3.21
CA VAL A 39 2.23 5.75 -2.38
C VAL A 39 2.01 6.03 -0.90
N LYS A 40 1.60 7.27 -0.55
CA LYS A 40 1.29 7.62 0.84
C LYS A 40 0.09 6.83 1.37
N GLN A 41 -0.94 6.65 0.56
CA GLN A 41 -2.12 5.88 0.93
C GLN A 41 -1.77 4.40 1.12
N HIS A 42 -0.98 3.82 0.22
CA HIS A 42 -0.52 2.43 0.33
C HIS A 42 0.32 2.22 1.59
N LYS A 43 1.27 3.13 1.87
CA LYS A 43 2.07 3.09 3.12
C LYS A 43 1.18 3.15 4.36
N LYS A 44 0.16 4.01 4.34
CA LYS A 44 -0.80 4.12 5.43
C LYS A 44 -1.58 2.82 5.61
N ALA A 45 -2.05 2.22 4.52
CA ALA A 45 -2.78 0.96 4.54
C ALA A 45 -1.93 -0.18 5.11
N LEU A 46 -0.65 -0.31 4.72
CA LEU A 46 0.24 -1.32 5.29
C LEU A 46 0.49 -1.10 6.79
N LYS A 47 0.62 0.15 7.25
CA LYS A 47 0.73 0.44 8.69
C LYS A 47 -0.53 0.06 9.46
N GLU A 48 -1.70 0.36 8.90
CA GLU A 48 -2.99 -0.05 9.49
C GLU A 48 -3.11 -1.58 9.54
N LEU A 49 -2.65 -2.28 8.50
CA LEU A 49 -2.62 -3.73 8.46
C LEU A 49 -1.66 -4.32 9.50
N CYS A 50 -0.46 -3.76 9.63
CA CYS A 50 0.51 -4.17 10.66
C CYS A 50 -0.08 -4.03 12.08
N ALA A 51 -0.65 -2.87 12.40
CA ALA A 51 -1.34 -2.67 13.68
C ALA A 51 -2.54 -3.63 13.87
N CYS A 52 -3.26 -3.96 12.79
CA CYS A 52 -4.32 -4.97 12.84
C CYS A 52 -3.75 -6.35 13.21
N MET A 53 -2.60 -6.72 12.64
CA MET A 53 -1.97 -8.01 12.91
C MET A 53 -1.41 -8.13 14.34
N GLU A 54 -0.86 -7.06 14.89
CA GLU A 54 -0.45 -7.00 16.29
C GLU A 54 -1.67 -7.21 17.22
N ASN A 55 -2.77 -6.49 16.96
CA ASN A 55 -4.01 -6.64 17.71
C ASN A 55 -4.61 -8.04 17.57
N PHE A 56 -4.53 -8.63 16.39
CA PHE A 56 -4.96 -10.00 16.14
C PHE A 56 -4.14 -11.01 16.96
N THR A 57 -2.82 -10.83 17.03
CA THR A 57 -1.92 -11.64 17.87
C THR A 57 -2.31 -11.55 19.35
N HIS A 58 -2.60 -10.34 19.85
CA HIS A 58 -3.12 -10.14 21.20
C HIS A 58 -4.49 -10.80 21.41
N ALA A 59 -5.39 -10.72 20.43
CA ALA A 59 -6.70 -11.37 20.49
C ALA A 59 -6.57 -12.90 20.57
N LEU A 60 -5.66 -13.51 19.80
CA LEU A 60 -5.37 -14.94 19.90
C LEU A 60 -4.87 -15.32 21.31
N ALA A 61 -3.98 -14.52 21.90
CA ALA A 61 -3.51 -14.74 23.27
C ALA A 61 -4.65 -14.62 24.30
N ALA A 62 -5.56 -13.66 24.13
CA ALA A 62 -6.72 -13.50 24.99
C ALA A 62 -7.70 -14.69 24.86
N VAL A 63 -7.91 -15.21 23.64
CA VAL A 63 -8.72 -16.41 23.40
C VAL A 63 -8.10 -17.63 24.09
N ALA A 64 -6.79 -17.86 23.94
CA ALA A 64 -6.10 -18.94 24.62
C ALA A 64 -6.23 -18.83 26.15
N THR A 65 -6.11 -17.62 26.70
CA THR A 65 -6.28 -17.37 28.13
C THR A 65 -7.71 -17.67 28.61
N SER A 66 -8.72 -17.22 27.85
CA SER A 66 -10.13 -17.49 28.15
C SER A 66 -10.45 -18.98 28.13
N LEU A 67 -9.94 -19.71 27.14
CA LEU A 67 -10.10 -21.16 27.04
C LEU A 67 -9.39 -21.91 28.17
N HIS A 68 -8.20 -21.47 28.58
CA HIS A 68 -7.52 -21.99 29.77
C HIS A 68 -8.37 -21.79 31.03
N GLN A 69 -8.93 -20.60 31.23
CA GLN A 69 -9.81 -20.31 32.37
C GLN A 69 -11.08 -21.16 32.33
N LEU A 70 -11.68 -21.38 31.16
CA LEU A 70 -12.84 -22.24 31.01
C LEU A 70 -12.52 -23.70 31.39
N ALA A 71 -11.38 -24.21 30.91
CA ALA A 71 -10.92 -25.56 31.25
C ALA A 71 -10.62 -25.72 32.75
N ALA A 72 -10.04 -24.70 33.39
CA ALA A 72 -9.72 -24.74 34.82
C ALA A 72 -10.96 -24.67 35.73
N ASN A 73 -12.02 -23.97 35.30
CA ASN A 73 -13.20 -23.71 36.13
C ASN A 73 -14.38 -24.65 35.86
N THR A 74 -14.31 -25.49 34.82
CA THR A 74 -15.35 -26.47 34.52
C THR A 74 -15.01 -27.85 35.10
N ARG A 75 -16.05 -28.65 35.40
CA ARG A 75 -15.90 -30.07 35.76
C ARG A 75 -16.30 -31.00 34.61
N ALA A 76 -16.78 -30.46 33.49
CA ALA A 76 -17.19 -31.23 32.33
C ALA A 76 -15.95 -31.71 31.55
N PRO A 77 -15.64 -33.03 31.53
CA PRO A 77 -14.41 -33.54 30.91
C PRO A 77 -14.29 -33.18 29.42
N VAL A 78 -15.42 -33.15 28.71
CA VAL A 78 -15.48 -32.77 27.29
C VAL A 78 -15.06 -31.31 27.09
N THR A 79 -15.58 -30.39 27.93
CA THR A 79 -15.18 -28.98 27.88
C THR A 79 -13.70 -28.82 28.19
N ILE A 80 -13.16 -29.53 29.19
CA ILE A 80 -11.72 -29.50 29.52
C ILE A 80 -10.88 -29.94 28.32
N GLN A 81 -11.23 -31.07 27.68
CA GLN A 81 -10.50 -31.62 26.55
C GLN A 81 -10.56 -30.71 25.32
N CYS A 82 -11.74 -30.23 24.95
CA CYS A 82 -11.94 -29.38 23.78
C CYS A 82 -11.32 -28.00 23.96
N SER A 83 -11.48 -27.38 25.12
CA SER A 83 -10.80 -26.11 25.43
C SER A 83 -9.28 -26.28 25.41
N GLY A 84 -8.74 -27.36 25.98
CA GLY A 84 -7.29 -27.63 25.93
C GLY A 84 -6.76 -27.89 24.51
N ALA A 85 -7.53 -28.54 23.64
CA ALA A 85 -7.17 -28.73 22.24
C ALA A 85 -7.19 -27.40 21.45
N LEU A 86 -8.21 -26.57 21.66
CA LEU A 86 -8.32 -25.25 21.04
C LEU A 86 -7.22 -24.30 21.52
N VAL A 87 -6.88 -24.30 22.81
CA VAL A 87 -5.74 -23.53 23.34
C VAL A 87 -4.48 -23.85 22.56
N ARG A 88 -4.10 -25.14 22.49
CA ARG A 88 -2.90 -25.57 21.77
C ARG A 88 -2.95 -25.16 20.30
N GLY A 89 -4.09 -25.32 19.64
CA GLY A 89 -4.24 -24.90 18.24
C GLY A 89 -4.11 -23.39 18.04
N VAL A 90 -4.67 -22.58 18.94
CA VAL A 90 -4.55 -21.12 18.91
C VAL A 90 -3.12 -20.66 19.18
N GLU A 91 -2.44 -21.29 20.15
CA GLU A 91 -1.02 -21.04 20.45
C GLU A 91 -0.11 -21.48 19.29
N GLU A 92 -0.39 -22.62 18.66
CA GLU A 92 0.31 -23.08 17.45
C GLU A 92 0.22 -22.07 16.31
N VAL A 93 -0.91 -21.39 16.13
CA VAL A 93 -1.04 -20.34 15.11
C VAL A 93 -0.39 -19.03 15.55
N ARG A 94 -0.53 -18.64 16.81
CA ARG A 94 0.03 -17.41 17.38
C ARG A 94 1.56 -17.42 17.38
N ASP A 95 2.15 -18.51 17.86
CA ASP A 95 3.60 -18.69 18.02
C ASP A 95 4.21 -19.42 16.82
N GLY A 96 3.38 -19.74 15.83
CA GLY A 96 3.78 -20.49 14.65
C GLY A 96 4.38 -19.62 13.56
N VAL A 97 5.12 -20.30 12.68
CA VAL A 97 5.80 -19.72 11.53
C VAL A 97 4.84 -18.96 10.61
N VAL A 98 3.59 -19.41 10.48
CA VAL A 98 2.64 -18.79 9.53
C VAL A 98 2.25 -17.35 9.90
N LEU A 99 2.05 -17.05 11.18
CA LEU A 99 1.76 -15.68 11.62
C LEU A 99 3.02 -14.82 11.64
N GLN A 100 4.15 -15.42 12.01
CA GLN A 100 5.45 -14.77 11.97
C GLN A 100 5.82 -14.35 10.54
N ASP A 101 5.70 -15.25 9.55
CA ASP A 101 5.98 -14.98 8.14
C ASP A 101 5.14 -13.80 7.61
N LEU A 102 3.85 -13.74 7.98
CA LEU A 102 2.98 -12.61 7.62
C LEU A 102 3.46 -11.29 8.24
N MET A 103 3.90 -11.32 9.50
CA MET A 103 4.44 -10.13 10.16
C MET A 103 5.77 -9.68 9.56
N GLU A 104 6.65 -10.62 9.24
CA GLU A 104 7.93 -10.35 8.57
C GLU A 104 7.72 -9.78 7.17
N GLU A 105 6.77 -10.30 6.38
CA GLU A 105 6.47 -9.77 5.05
C GLU A 105 5.88 -8.35 5.14
N LEU A 106 5.04 -8.06 6.15
CA LEU A 106 4.54 -6.71 6.41
C LEU A 106 5.66 -5.74 6.79
N GLU A 107 6.60 -6.17 7.62
CA GLU A 107 7.75 -5.37 8.01
C GLU A 107 8.69 -5.13 6.83
N TYR A 108 8.96 -6.16 6.02
CA TYR A 108 9.80 -6.06 4.83
C TYR A 108 9.21 -5.09 3.80
N ALA A 109 7.90 -5.16 3.56
CA ALA A 109 7.20 -4.23 2.69
C ALA A 109 7.32 -2.78 3.22
N LEU A 110 7.10 -2.57 4.52
CA LEU A 110 7.12 -1.24 5.15
C LEU A 110 8.51 -0.60 5.27
N SER A 111 9.53 -1.40 5.54
CA SER A 111 10.91 -0.94 5.76
C SER A 111 11.67 -0.83 4.44
N THR A 112 11.89 -1.95 3.78
CA THR A 112 12.86 -2.04 2.68
C THR A 112 12.26 -1.56 1.37
N ARG A 113 11.07 -2.05 1.01
CA ARG A 113 10.44 -1.73 -0.29
C ARG A 113 9.99 -0.27 -0.35
N PHE A 114 9.40 0.24 0.73
CA PHE A 114 8.97 1.65 0.79
C PHE A 114 10.12 2.67 0.87
N GLU A 115 11.25 2.32 1.48
CA GLU A 115 12.43 3.20 1.49
C GLU A 115 12.99 3.39 0.09
N LYS A 116 13.18 2.30 -0.65
CA LYS A 116 13.64 2.33 -2.05
C LYS A 116 12.68 3.16 -2.92
N LEU A 117 11.38 2.94 -2.79
CA LEU A 117 10.38 3.70 -3.53
C LEU A 117 10.40 5.21 -3.18
N ALA A 118 10.70 5.56 -1.94
CA ALA A 118 10.83 6.95 -1.51
C ALA A 118 12.12 7.61 -2.05
N GLU A 119 13.19 6.85 -2.30
CA GLU A 119 14.38 7.31 -2.99
C GLU A 119 14.12 7.57 -4.47
N GLU A 120 13.53 6.60 -5.17
CA GLU A 120 13.17 6.75 -6.59
C GLU A 120 12.23 7.94 -6.81
N GLN A 121 11.28 8.16 -5.90
CA GLN A 121 10.41 9.34 -5.93
C GLN A 121 11.17 10.65 -5.72
N ARG A 122 12.18 10.68 -4.84
CA ARG A 122 13.01 11.88 -4.63
C ARG A 122 13.81 12.21 -5.88
N ASP A 123 14.42 11.21 -6.50
CA ASP A 123 15.15 11.33 -7.76
C ASP A 123 14.26 11.89 -8.89
N LEU A 124 13.04 11.36 -9.00
CA LEU A 124 12.06 11.83 -9.97
C LEU A 124 11.68 13.31 -9.74
N ASP A 125 11.47 13.71 -8.49
CA ASP A 125 11.18 15.10 -8.12
C ASP A 125 12.37 16.03 -8.45
N GLU A 126 13.61 15.58 -8.30
CA GLU A 126 14.80 16.33 -8.68
C GLU A 126 14.94 16.49 -10.19
N ARG A 127 14.71 15.42 -10.97
CA ARG A 127 14.67 15.47 -12.44
C ARG A 127 13.59 16.44 -12.92
N ARG A 128 12.39 16.38 -12.32
CA ARG A 128 11.29 17.32 -12.60
C ARG A 128 11.69 18.76 -12.36
N LYS A 129 12.31 19.05 -11.21
CA LYS A 129 12.79 20.41 -10.87
C LYS A 129 13.81 20.91 -11.88
N ARG A 130 14.76 20.05 -12.29
CA ARG A 130 15.77 20.38 -13.32
C ARG A 130 15.13 20.70 -14.66
N ARG A 131 14.21 19.85 -15.15
CA ARG A 131 13.44 20.09 -16.38
C ARG A 131 12.66 21.41 -16.32
N CYS A 132 11.88 21.63 -15.25
CA CYS A 132 11.11 22.87 -15.10
C CYS A 132 11.99 24.12 -15.01
N LYS A 133 13.18 24.03 -14.42
CA LYS A 133 14.15 25.13 -14.40
C LYS A 133 14.65 25.44 -15.81
N ALA A 134 15.05 24.42 -16.57
CA ALA A 134 15.51 24.57 -17.95
C ALA A 134 14.41 25.18 -18.85
N GLU A 135 13.17 24.73 -18.72
CA GLU A 135 12.03 25.27 -19.47
C GLU A 135 11.79 26.76 -19.17
N ARG A 136 11.87 27.16 -17.90
CA ARG A 136 11.77 28.58 -17.51
C ARG A 136 12.91 29.41 -18.11
N THR A 137 14.14 28.90 -18.11
CA THR A 137 15.29 29.56 -18.73
C THR A 137 15.07 29.72 -20.24
N LEU A 138 14.59 28.67 -20.92
CA LEU A 138 14.28 28.73 -22.35
C LEU A 138 13.22 29.80 -22.65
N THR A 139 12.14 29.84 -21.88
CA THR A 139 11.09 30.87 -22.05
C THR A 139 11.64 32.29 -21.86
N ALA A 140 12.55 32.49 -20.90
CA ALA A 140 13.19 33.78 -20.68
C ALA A 140 14.08 34.18 -21.87
N LEU A 141 14.91 33.25 -22.40
CA LEU A 141 15.75 33.49 -23.57
C LEU A 141 14.93 33.76 -24.83
N GLN A 142 13.85 33.02 -25.06
CA GLN A 142 12.92 33.26 -26.16
C GLN A 142 12.29 34.66 -26.08
N THR A 143 11.90 35.08 -24.87
CA THR A 143 11.37 36.42 -24.63
C THR A 143 12.42 37.51 -24.92
N GLN A 144 13.67 37.28 -24.51
CA GLN A 144 14.78 38.19 -24.77
C GLN A 144 15.11 38.29 -26.26
N CYS A 145 15.17 37.15 -26.96
CA CYS A 145 15.36 37.10 -28.42
C CYS A 145 14.23 37.85 -29.14
N ALA A 146 12.97 37.66 -28.73
CA ALA A 146 11.83 38.35 -29.31
C ALA A 146 11.94 39.88 -29.15
N ARG A 147 12.38 40.37 -27.98
CA ARG A 147 12.62 41.80 -27.75
C ARG A 147 13.73 42.35 -28.65
N LEU A 148 14.84 41.63 -28.76
CA LEU A 148 15.98 42.03 -29.58
C LEU A 148 15.67 41.98 -31.10
N ARG A 149 14.67 41.19 -31.51
CA ARG A 149 14.27 41.04 -32.92
C ARG A 149 13.84 42.36 -33.56
N HIS A 150 13.28 43.28 -32.77
CA HIS A 150 12.83 44.59 -33.23
C HIS A 150 13.93 45.66 -33.22
N ALA A 151 15.04 45.42 -32.52
CA ALA A 151 16.14 46.38 -32.33
C ALA A 151 17.36 46.09 -33.23
N LYS A 152 17.35 44.97 -33.97
CA LYS A 152 18.50 44.50 -34.77
C LYS A 152 18.69 45.21 -36.11
N ASP A 153 17.67 45.92 -36.60
CA ASP A 153 17.68 46.55 -37.91
C ASP A 153 18.31 47.94 -37.78
N GLY A 154 19.62 48.05 -38.05
CA GLY A 154 20.35 49.32 -38.13
C GLY A 154 21.56 49.50 -37.20
N ASP A 155 21.77 48.61 -36.22
CA ASP A 155 22.94 48.65 -35.32
C ASP A 155 23.67 47.29 -35.30
N ALA A 156 24.94 47.30 -35.72
CA ALA A 156 25.81 46.12 -35.73
C ALA A 156 25.98 45.50 -34.33
N LYS A 157 25.95 46.32 -33.27
CA LYS A 157 26.05 45.85 -31.89
C LYS A 157 24.78 45.12 -31.44
N ALA A 158 23.61 45.67 -31.78
CA ALA A 158 22.32 45.00 -31.56
C ALA A 158 22.22 43.68 -32.36
N GLN A 159 22.75 43.64 -33.58
CA GLN A 159 22.80 42.43 -34.39
C GLN A 159 23.69 41.34 -33.78
N ALA A 160 24.87 41.70 -33.25
CA ALA A 160 25.76 40.76 -32.56
C ALA A 160 25.13 40.20 -31.27
N LEU A 161 24.48 41.05 -30.48
CA LEU A 161 23.74 40.64 -29.27
C LEU A 161 22.59 39.68 -29.59
N HIS A 162 21.80 39.97 -30.62
CA HIS A 162 20.72 39.07 -31.06
C HIS A 162 21.26 37.70 -31.46
N ARG A 163 22.37 37.63 -32.21
CA ARG A 163 22.98 36.35 -32.62
C ARG A 163 23.45 35.53 -31.41
N ALA A 164 24.13 36.17 -30.45
CA ALA A 164 24.58 35.52 -29.23
C ALA A 164 23.41 34.94 -28.39
N GLU A 165 22.34 35.70 -28.23
CA GLU A 165 21.14 35.22 -27.51
C GLU A 165 20.38 34.14 -28.27
N THR A 166 20.36 34.20 -29.60
CA THR A 166 19.76 33.14 -30.43
C THR A 166 20.51 31.82 -30.27
N GLN A 167 21.85 31.87 -30.31
CA GLN A 167 22.69 30.69 -30.08
C GLN A 167 22.44 30.09 -28.68
N ARG A 168 22.41 30.93 -27.63
CA ARG A 168 22.05 30.48 -26.27
C ARG A 168 20.66 29.85 -26.20
N CYS A 169 19.71 30.40 -26.94
CA CYS A 169 18.35 29.85 -27.00
C CYS A 169 18.32 28.47 -27.66
N GLU A 170 19.11 28.24 -28.72
CA GLU A 170 19.25 26.94 -29.40
C GLU A 170 19.91 25.92 -28.48
N GLU A 171 21.01 26.28 -27.82
CA GLU A 171 21.69 25.44 -26.83
C GLU A 171 20.75 25.04 -25.68
N GLN A 172 20.01 26.01 -25.13
CA GLN A 172 19.05 25.76 -24.06
C GLN A 172 17.85 24.93 -24.54
N HIS A 173 17.46 25.04 -25.82
CA HIS A 173 16.40 24.21 -26.39
C HIS A 173 16.81 22.74 -26.46
N LEU A 174 18.02 22.46 -26.94
CA LEU A 174 18.58 21.10 -26.95
C LEU A 174 18.65 20.51 -25.53
N GLU A 175 19.09 21.30 -24.56
CA GLU A 175 19.11 20.90 -23.15
C GLU A 175 17.70 20.60 -22.60
N CYS A 176 16.70 21.41 -22.95
CA CYS A 176 15.30 21.14 -22.59
C CYS A 176 14.78 19.83 -23.20
N VAL A 177 15.13 19.53 -24.46
CA VAL A 177 14.75 18.27 -25.12
C VAL A 177 15.39 17.08 -24.41
N ARG A 178 16.69 17.16 -24.11
CA ARG A 178 17.42 16.13 -23.36
C ARG A 178 16.79 15.87 -21.99
N LEU A 179 16.56 16.94 -21.20
CA LEU A 179 15.96 16.83 -19.86
C LEU A 179 14.50 16.37 -19.87
N ARG A 180 13.76 16.62 -20.96
CA ARG A 180 12.42 16.03 -21.15
C ARG A 180 12.50 14.52 -21.33
N SER A 181 13.35 14.06 -22.25
CA SER A 181 13.58 12.63 -22.46
C SER A 181 14.02 11.93 -21.16
N GLU A 182 15.03 12.47 -20.47
CA GLU A 182 15.54 11.89 -19.22
C GLU A 182 14.50 11.83 -18.09
N PHE A 183 13.55 12.78 -18.08
CA PHE A 183 12.44 12.76 -17.14
C PHE A 183 11.38 11.74 -17.56
N ASP A 184 11.01 11.70 -18.84
CA ASP A 184 9.98 10.81 -19.35
C ASP A 184 10.40 9.34 -19.22
N ASP A 185 11.67 9.01 -19.51
CA ASP A 185 12.26 7.69 -19.32
C ASP A 185 12.23 7.30 -17.82
N ALA A 186 12.72 8.18 -16.94
CA ALA A 186 12.71 7.93 -15.50
C ALA A 186 11.30 7.80 -14.92
N PHE A 187 10.35 8.56 -15.48
CA PHE A 187 8.96 8.49 -15.10
C PHE A 187 8.34 7.16 -15.52
N HIS A 188 8.63 6.69 -16.73
CA HIS A 188 8.17 5.40 -17.20
C HIS A 188 8.73 4.26 -16.33
N ASP A 189 10.03 4.27 -16.04
CA ASP A 189 10.69 3.29 -15.18
C ASP A 189 10.07 3.28 -13.78
N PHE A 190 9.93 4.46 -13.16
CA PHE A 190 9.30 4.59 -11.85
C PHE A 190 7.87 4.04 -11.82
N THR A 191 7.04 4.38 -12.81
CA THR A 191 5.65 3.90 -12.85
C THR A 191 5.54 2.39 -13.03
N SER A 192 6.41 1.81 -13.86
CA SER A 192 6.46 0.37 -14.10
C SER A 192 6.91 -0.38 -12.85
N HIS A 193 7.99 0.07 -12.20
CA HIS A 193 8.47 -0.52 -10.94
C HIS A 193 7.45 -0.37 -9.80
N LEU A 194 6.80 0.79 -9.67
CA LEU A 194 5.75 1.01 -8.66
C LEU A 194 4.59 0.02 -8.85
N GLY A 195 4.12 -0.17 -10.09
CA GLY A 195 3.04 -1.11 -10.39
C GLY A 195 3.40 -2.54 -10.01
N GLN A 196 4.63 -2.96 -10.33
CA GLN A 196 5.13 -4.29 -10.00
C GLN A 196 5.26 -4.48 -8.48
N LEU A 197 5.84 -3.51 -7.78
CA LEU A 197 6.05 -3.58 -6.33
C LEU A 197 4.73 -3.67 -5.58
N VAL A 198 3.73 -2.84 -5.93
CA VAL A 198 2.40 -2.90 -5.29
C VAL A 198 1.72 -4.24 -5.56
N TYR A 199 1.87 -4.80 -6.77
CA TYR A 199 1.32 -6.11 -7.09
C TYR A 199 2.00 -7.24 -6.29
N GLU A 200 3.33 -7.23 -6.19
CA GLU A 200 4.10 -8.20 -5.42
C GLU A 200 3.78 -8.12 -3.92
N ASP A 201 3.69 -6.92 -3.36
CA ASP A 201 3.25 -6.69 -1.96
C ASP A 201 1.84 -7.25 -1.73
N MET A 202 0.89 -6.89 -2.60
CA MET A 202 -0.49 -7.37 -2.46
C MET A 202 -0.58 -8.89 -2.58
N LYS A 203 0.15 -9.50 -3.51
CA LYS A 203 0.14 -10.94 -3.73
C LYS A 203 0.74 -11.67 -2.53
N GLY A 204 1.94 -11.30 -2.09
CA GLY A 204 2.63 -11.93 -0.96
C GLY A 204 1.80 -11.83 0.32
N LEU A 205 1.31 -10.63 0.65
CA LEU A 205 0.48 -10.43 1.84
C LEU A 205 -0.84 -11.21 1.80
N THR A 206 -1.47 -11.32 0.62
CA THR A 206 -2.71 -12.10 0.47
C THR A 206 -2.46 -13.59 0.64
N GLU A 207 -1.35 -14.10 0.10
CA GLU A 207 -0.95 -15.50 0.23
C GLU A 207 -0.69 -15.85 1.71
N GLU A 208 0.11 -15.04 2.42
CA GLU A 208 0.40 -15.29 3.85
C GLU A 208 -0.85 -15.15 4.72
N LEU A 209 -1.68 -14.13 4.48
CA LEU A 209 -2.96 -13.98 5.19
C LEU A 209 -3.86 -15.21 4.98
N HIS A 210 -3.90 -15.74 3.76
CA HIS A 210 -4.70 -16.94 3.47
C HIS A 210 -4.19 -18.17 4.24
N LYS A 211 -2.87 -18.32 4.40
CA LYS A 211 -2.30 -19.39 5.22
C LYS A 211 -2.68 -19.26 6.69
N VAL A 212 -2.62 -18.06 7.27
CA VAL A 212 -3.03 -17.81 8.67
C VAL A 212 -4.51 -18.19 8.88
N LEU A 213 -5.38 -17.72 7.99
CA LEU A 213 -6.82 -18.01 8.06
C LEU A 213 -7.10 -19.52 7.89
N SER A 214 -6.39 -20.18 6.98
CA SER A 214 -6.51 -21.62 6.77
C SER A 214 -6.04 -22.42 7.98
N ALA A 215 -4.95 -22.00 8.63
CA ALA A 215 -4.45 -22.62 9.85
C ALA A 215 -5.47 -22.51 10.99
N LEU A 216 -6.08 -21.33 11.20
CA LEU A 216 -7.15 -21.18 12.20
C LEU A 216 -8.37 -22.04 11.89
N ALA A 217 -8.82 -22.06 10.63
CA ALA A 217 -9.96 -22.88 10.21
C ALA A 217 -9.67 -24.37 10.44
N TYR A 218 -8.44 -24.81 10.19
CA TYR A 218 -7.99 -26.17 10.46
C TYR A 218 -8.06 -26.50 11.97
N GLN A 219 -7.58 -25.61 12.83
CA GLN A 219 -7.64 -25.83 14.29
C GLN A 219 -9.08 -25.89 14.81
N HIS A 220 -9.98 -25.07 14.25
CA HIS A 220 -11.41 -25.14 14.56
C HIS A 220 -12.01 -26.49 14.14
N ARG A 221 -11.78 -26.92 12.89
CA ARG A 221 -12.27 -28.20 12.37
C ARG A 221 -11.76 -29.38 13.20
N LYS A 222 -10.48 -29.39 13.57
CA LYS A 222 -9.87 -30.42 14.43
C LYS A 222 -10.56 -30.51 15.79
N CYS A 223 -11.01 -29.38 16.34
CA CYS A 223 -11.80 -29.37 17.57
C CYS A 223 -13.22 -29.93 17.35
N GLU A 224 -13.90 -29.56 16.26
CA GLU A 224 -15.22 -30.10 15.91
C GLU A 224 -15.18 -31.62 15.73
N GLU A 225 -14.17 -32.13 15.01
CA GLU A 225 -13.98 -33.56 14.81
C GLU A 225 -13.73 -34.28 16.14
N ALA A 226 -12.93 -33.71 17.04
CA ALA A 226 -12.71 -34.26 18.38
C ALA A 226 -14.01 -34.31 19.20
N LEU A 227 -14.87 -33.30 19.10
CA LEU A 227 -16.19 -33.28 19.74
C LEU A 227 -17.10 -34.42 19.24
N VAL A 228 -17.11 -34.66 17.92
CA VAL A 228 -17.92 -35.72 17.30
C VAL A 228 -17.42 -37.11 17.68
N VAL A 229 -16.11 -37.34 17.65
CA VAL A 229 -15.50 -38.65 17.96
C VAL A 229 -15.69 -39.02 19.43
N HIS A 230 -15.63 -38.06 20.35
CA HIS A 230 -15.81 -38.33 21.77
C HIS A 230 -17.27 -38.43 22.22
N HIS A 231 -18.26 -38.06 21.38
CA HIS A 231 -19.69 -38.17 21.66
C HIS A 231 -20.53 -38.62 20.45
N PRO A 232 -20.68 -39.94 20.22
CA PRO A 232 -21.59 -40.43 19.17
C PRO A 232 -23.09 -40.20 19.47
N THR A 233 -23.49 -39.84 20.69
CA THR A 233 -24.90 -40.04 21.13
C THR A 233 -25.58 -38.92 21.93
N THR A 234 -24.99 -37.75 22.18
CA THR A 234 -25.56 -36.80 23.18
C THR A 234 -25.74 -35.35 22.75
N LEU A 235 -25.73 -35.03 21.46
CA LEU A 235 -26.21 -33.74 20.97
C LEU A 235 -27.53 -33.91 20.21
N ARG A 236 -28.62 -34.17 20.94
CA ARG A 236 -29.94 -33.78 20.43
C ARG A 236 -30.03 -32.26 20.54
N PRO A 237 -30.43 -31.55 19.48
CA PRO A 237 -30.69 -30.12 19.58
C PRO A 237 -31.76 -29.91 20.65
N ILE A 238 -31.50 -29.00 21.59
CA ILE A 238 -32.53 -28.51 22.50
C ILE A 238 -33.57 -27.84 21.60
N ALA A 239 -34.72 -28.50 21.43
CA ALA A 239 -35.86 -27.90 20.77
C ALA A 239 -36.21 -26.63 21.55
N VAL A 240 -36.12 -25.49 20.86
CA VAL A 240 -36.64 -24.22 21.36
C VAL A 240 -38.16 -24.42 21.46
N VAL A 241 -38.65 -24.57 22.69
CA VAL A 241 -40.09 -24.53 22.95
C VAL A 241 -40.50 -23.07 22.81
N ALA A 242 -41.38 -22.83 21.82
CA ALA A 242 -42.02 -21.56 21.52
C ALA A 242 -42.91 -21.06 22.67
#